data_AF-A0A8B6MAA7-F1
#
_entry.id   AF-A0A8B6MAA7-F1
#
_cell.length_a   1.000
_cell.length_b   1.000
_cell.length_c   1.000
_cell.angle_alpha   90.00
_cell.angle_beta   90.00
_cell.angle_gamma   90.00
#
_symmetry.space_group_name_H-M   'P 1'
#
loop_
_entity.id
_entity.type
_entity.pdbx_description
1 polymer ?
#
loop_
_entity_poly.entity_id
_entity_poly.type
_entity_poly.pdbx_seq_one_letter_code
_entity_poly.pdbx_strand_id
1 'polypeptide(L)'
;MAPRLAGQRDQYIGNQLLSFRDHIRDNPLSRQYMWGAAANLSAQTVHDLSAYFSTLPTLPADDGDRQLAAAGRTIYEQGIAESNIVSCLVCHGPNAEGVREIPRLGGLSYSYLKRRLEQWGEGFHAAAGPMPHIASTLSPNEIDALASYLSFVGSASVE
;
A
#
# COMPACT_ATOMS: atom_id res chain seq x y z
N MET A 1 3.03 -11.90 -4.45
CA MET A 1 3.91 -10.87 -5.04
C MET A 1 4.51 -10.04 -3.93
N ALA A 2 5.82 -9.78 -3.97
CA ALA A 2 6.50 -8.96 -2.97
C ALA A 2 6.27 -7.46 -3.28
N PRO A 3 6.00 -6.61 -2.28
CA PRO A 3 5.89 -5.17 -2.50
C PRO A 3 7.23 -4.56 -2.87
N ARG A 4 7.16 -3.46 -3.61
CA ARG A 4 8.28 -2.53 -3.75
C ARG A 4 8.48 -1.78 -2.43
N LEU A 5 9.73 -1.68 -1.97
CA LEU A 5 10.09 -0.99 -0.72
C LEU A 5 10.85 0.32 -0.96
N ALA A 6 11.40 0.53 -2.17
CA ALA A 6 12.15 1.73 -2.48
C ALA A 6 11.28 2.99 -2.30
N GLY A 7 11.80 3.96 -1.55
CA GLY A 7 11.13 5.22 -1.21
C GLY A 7 9.85 5.07 -0.38
N GLN A 8 9.61 3.89 0.20
CA GLN A 8 8.53 3.71 1.16
C GLN A 8 8.87 4.44 2.46
N ARG A 9 7.85 4.85 3.22
CA ARG A 9 8.06 5.56 4.48
C ARG A 9 8.74 4.67 5.52
N ASP A 10 9.79 5.20 6.13
CA ASP A 10 10.62 4.53 7.13
C ASP A 10 9.78 4.02 8.31
N GLN A 11 8.92 4.87 8.88
CA GLN A 11 8.04 4.49 9.99
C GLN A 11 7.05 3.40 9.57
N TYR A 12 6.52 3.47 8.33
CA TYR A 12 5.67 2.41 7.80
C TYR A 12 6.43 1.09 7.67
N ILE A 13 7.64 1.09 7.09
CA ILE A 13 8.47 -0.13 6.95
C ILE A 13 8.73 -0.74 8.32
N GLY A 14 9.15 0.08 9.29
CA GLY A 14 9.41 -0.35 10.66
C GLY A 14 8.17 -1.03 11.26
N ASN A 15 7.01 -0.38 11.17
CA ASN A 15 5.75 -0.93 11.66
C ASN A 15 5.37 -2.25 10.97
N GLN A 16 5.62 -2.39 9.66
CA GLN A 16 5.32 -3.64 8.96
C GLN A 16 6.27 -4.76 9.38
N LEU A 17 7.57 -4.49 9.54
CA LEU A 17 8.56 -5.48 10.00
C LEU A 17 8.20 -6.00 11.40
N LEU A 18 7.83 -5.09 12.31
CA LEU A 18 7.37 -5.45 13.65
C LEU A 18 6.06 -6.26 13.58
N SER A 19 5.11 -5.83 12.75
CA SER A 19 3.84 -6.55 12.55
C SER A 19 4.04 -7.97 12.00
N PHE A 20 5.04 -8.21 11.15
CA PHE A 20 5.40 -9.56 10.71
C PHE A 20 6.07 -10.37 11.82
N ARG A 21 7.01 -9.77 12.56
CA ARG A 21 7.71 -10.43 13.67
C ARG A 21 6.73 -10.85 14.77
N ASP A 22 5.77 -10.00 15.08
CA ASP A 22 4.79 -10.21 16.15
C ASP A 22 3.54 -10.96 15.65
N HIS A 23 3.59 -11.48 14.41
CA HIS A 23 2.54 -12.26 13.76
C HIS A 23 1.17 -11.55 13.60
N ILE A 24 1.14 -10.22 13.73
CA ILE A 24 -0.06 -9.39 13.54
C ILE A 24 -0.48 -9.35 12.07
N ARG A 25 0.49 -9.26 11.14
CA ARG A 25 0.22 -9.36 9.70
C ARG A 25 0.39 -10.81 9.26
N ASP A 26 -0.74 -11.46 9.05
CA ASP A 26 -0.86 -12.92 9.14
C ASP A 26 -1.45 -13.58 7.88
N ASN A 27 -1.64 -12.85 6.78
CA ASN A 27 -2.08 -13.48 5.52
C ASN A 27 -1.10 -14.59 5.08
N PRO A 28 -1.54 -15.58 4.29
CA PRO A 28 -0.73 -16.77 3.96
C PRO A 28 0.68 -16.47 3.44
N LEU A 29 0.84 -15.45 2.59
CA LEU A 29 2.15 -15.05 2.07
C LEU A 29 3.04 -14.42 3.14
N SER A 30 2.46 -13.70 4.10
CA SER A 30 3.21 -13.12 5.22
C SER A 30 3.74 -14.20 6.14
N ARG A 31 2.93 -15.22 6.43
CA ARG A 31 3.36 -16.40 7.20
C ARG A 31 4.48 -17.15 6.49
N GLN A 32 4.31 -17.37 5.19
CA GLN A 32 5.25 -18.15 4.39
C GLN A 32 6.60 -17.45 4.22
N TYR A 33 6.62 -16.14 3.96
CA TYR A 33 7.83 -15.43 3.55
C TYR A 33 8.38 -14.48 4.61
N MET A 34 7.50 -13.78 5.34
CA MET A 34 7.93 -12.65 6.19
C MET A 34 8.11 -13.03 7.66
N TRP A 35 7.34 -13.97 8.21
CA TRP A 35 7.47 -14.33 9.63
C TRP A 35 8.87 -14.85 9.95
N GLY A 36 9.38 -15.82 9.19
CA GLY A 36 10.75 -16.32 9.36
C GLY A 36 11.82 -15.25 9.10
N ALA A 37 11.62 -14.40 8.10
CA ALA A 37 12.56 -13.32 7.78
C ALA A 37 12.59 -12.22 8.86
N ALA A 38 11.47 -11.97 9.54
CA ALA A 38 11.34 -10.93 10.55
C ALA A 38 11.60 -11.42 11.98
N ALA A 39 11.51 -12.73 12.23
CA ALA A 39 11.50 -13.33 13.57
C ALA A 39 12.62 -12.85 14.50
N ASN A 40 13.83 -12.68 13.96
CA ASN A 40 15.03 -12.36 14.74
C ASN A 40 15.58 -10.95 14.45
N LEU A 41 14.77 -10.06 13.85
CA LEU A 41 15.21 -8.68 13.61
C LEU A 41 15.32 -7.92 14.94
N SER A 42 16.52 -7.42 15.21
CA SER A 42 16.76 -6.48 16.31
C SER A 42 16.10 -5.12 16.02
N ALA A 43 15.86 -4.33 17.06
CA ALA A 43 15.34 -2.97 16.90
C ALA A 43 16.24 -2.10 16.00
N GLN A 44 17.57 -2.26 16.14
CA GLN A 44 18.54 -1.57 15.29
C GLN A 44 18.42 -2.01 13.83
N THR A 45 18.29 -3.32 13.56
CA THR A 45 18.14 -3.84 12.19
C THR A 45 16.84 -3.34 11.55
N VAL A 46 15.74 -3.29 12.31
CA VAL A 46 14.47 -2.72 11.82
C VAL A 46 14.65 -1.26 11.44
N HIS A 47 15.32 -0.47 12.30
CA HIS A 47 15.63 0.93 12.03
C HIS A 47 16.49 1.09 10.76
N ASP A 48 17.57 0.33 10.64
CA ASP A 48 18.52 0.46 9.54
C ASP A 48 17.91 0.04 8.19
N LEU A 49 17.13 -1.04 8.16
CA LEU A 49 16.40 -1.45 6.96
C LEU A 49 15.36 -0.40 6.55
N SER A 50 14.64 0.15 7.52
CA SER A 50 13.63 1.19 7.28
C SER A 50 14.25 2.45 6.68
N ALA A 51 15.35 2.92 7.28
CA ALA A 51 16.15 4.03 6.77
C ALA A 51 16.67 3.75 5.36
N TYR A 52 17.31 2.59 5.16
CA TYR A 52 17.87 2.20 3.87
C TYR A 52 16.83 2.24 2.74
N PHE A 53 15.73 1.48 2.87
CA PHE A 53 14.73 1.40 1.80
C PHE A 53 14.03 2.74 1.54
N SER A 54 13.84 3.58 2.57
CA SER A 54 13.22 4.90 2.41
C SER A 54 14.03 5.89 1.56
N THR A 55 15.35 5.68 1.44
CA THR A 55 16.24 6.56 0.67
C THR A 55 16.43 6.12 -0.78
N LEU A 56 15.98 4.91 -1.13
CA LEU A 56 16.12 4.39 -2.48
C LEU A 56 15.21 5.13 -3.46
N PRO A 57 15.64 5.35 -4.71
CA PRO A 57 14.84 6.00 -5.73
C PRO A 57 13.62 5.15 -6.08
N THR A 58 12.48 5.81 -6.29
CA THR A 58 11.23 5.15 -6.67
C THR A 58 11.05 5.11 -8.18
N LEU A 59 10.50 4.02 -8.69
CA LEU A 59 10.04 3.90 -10.06
C LEU A 59 8.56 3.50 -10.09
N PRO A 60 7.78 3.96 -11.08
CA PRO A 60 6.42 3.48 -11.28
C PRO A 60 6.43 1.99 -11.66
N ALA A 61 5.35 1.28 -11.31
CA ALA A 61 5.22 -0.13 -11.65
C ALA A 61 4.78 -0.35 -13.08
N ASP A 62 3.95 0.55 -13.59
CA ASP A 62 3.46 0.57 -14.97
C ASP A 62 2.81 -0.76 -15.41
N ASP A 63 2.17 -1.46 -14.47
CA ASP A 63 1.62 -2.82 -14.64
C ASP A 63 0.09 -2.91 -14.46
N GLY A 64 -0.59 -1.76 -14.29
CA GLY A 64 -2.04 -1.67 -14.20
C GLY A 64 -2.76 -1.59 -15.56
N ASP A 65 -4.10 -1.54 -15.52
CA ASP A 65 -4.91 -1.30 -16.71
C ASP A 65 -5.05 0.21 -16.98
N ARG A 66 -4.55 0.67 -18.14
CA ARG A 66 -4.65 2.07 -18.56
C ARG A 66 -6.08 2.54 -18.76
N GLN A 67 -7.01 1.65 -19.13
CA GLN A 67 -8.42 1.99 -19.31
C GLN A 67 -9.10 2.32 -17.98
N LEU A 68 -8.61 1.74 -16.88
CA LEU A 68 -9.15 1.96 -15.54
C LEU A 68 -8.45 3.10 -14.78
N ALA A 69 -7.27 3.54 -15.24
CA ALA A 69 -6.46 4.53 -14.53
C ALA A 69 -7.19 5.88 -14.31
N ALA A 70 -8.00 6.34 -15.28
CA ALA A 70 -8.77 7.56 -15.13
C ALA A 70 -9.84 7.44 -14.02
N ALA A 71 -10.57 6.31 -13.97
CA ALA A 71 -11.54 6.05 -12.90
C ALA A 71 -10.85 5.94 -11.53
N GLY A 72 -9.69 5.27 -11.48
CA GLY A 72 -8.89 5.15 -10.26
C GLY A 72 -8.39 6.49 -9.75
N ARG A 73 -7.98 7.38 -10.66
CA ARG A 73 -7.60 8.76 -10.33
C ARG A 73 -8.76 9.53 -9.71
N THR A 74 -9.96 9.44 -10.30
CA THR A 74 -11.16 10.08 -9.76
C THR A 74 -11.45 9.61 -8.34
N ILE A 75 -11.43 8.28 -8.09
CA ILE A 75 -11.64 7.73 -6.75
C ILE A 75 -10.56 8.21 -5.78
N TYR A 76 -9.30 8.21 -6.21
CA TYR A 76 -8.18 8.66 -5.38
C TYR A 76 -8.30 10.14 -4.99
N GLU A 77 -8.68 10.99 -5.95
CA GLU A 77 -8.73 12.44 -5.78
C GLU A 77 -10.01 12.90 -5.08
N GLN A 78 -11.14 12.24 -5.30
CA GLN A 78 -12.45 12.73 -4.89
C GLN A 78 -13.11 11.85 -3.83
N GLY A 79 -12.67 10.60 -3.68
CA GLY A 79 -13.35 9.59 -2.87
C GLY A 79 -14.59 9.04 -3.57
N ILE A 80 -15.46 8.37 -2.81
CA ILE A 80 -16.73 7.79 -3.27
C ILE A 80 -17.80 8.19 -2.26
N ALA A 81 -18.62 9.19 -2.59
CA ALA A 81 -19.58 9.78 -1.67
C ALA A 81 -20.65 8.78 -1.23
N GLU A 82 -21.13 7.96 -2.16
CA GLU A 82 -22.17 6.94 -1.94
C GLU A 82 -21.72 5.87 -0.94
N SER A 83 -20.41 5.62 -0.87
CA SER A 83 -19.78 4.65 0.04
C SER A 83 -19.15 5.31 1.27
N ASN A 84 -19.37 6.62 1.48
CA ASN A 84 -18.74 7.42 2.54
C ASN A 84 -17.21 7.34 2.57
N ILE A 85 -16.58 7.17 1.40
CA ILE A 85 -15.13 7.15 1.27
C ILE A 85 -14.65 8.56 0.96
N VAL A 86 -13.90 9.14 1.89
CA VAL A 86 -13.22 10.42 1.65
C VAL A 86 -12.06 10.23 0.66
N SER A 87 -11.67 11.34 0.02
CA SER A 87 -10.53 11.36 -0.88
C SER A 87 -9.27 10.73 -0.27
N CYS A 88 -8.67 9.79 -1.00
CA CYS A 88 -7.46 9.08 -0.57
C CYS A 88 -6.27 10.03 -0.39
N LEU A 89 -6.23 11.12 -1.17
CA LEU A 89 -5.18 12.13 -1.12
C LEU A 89 -5.04 12.80 0.26
N VAL A 90 -6.12 12.85 1.04
CA VAL A 90 -6.13 13.48 2.38
C VAL A 90 -5.12 12.82 3.32
N CYS A 91 -4.96 11.51 3.20
CA CYS A 91 -4.03 10.73 4.00
C CYS A 91 -2.75 10.37 3.22
N HIS A 92 -2.90 9.95 1.96
CA HIS A 92 -1.80 9.42 1.17
C HIS A 92 -1.06 10.47 0.33
N GLY A 93 -1.51 11.73 0.33
CA GLY A 93 -0.87 12.84 -0.37
C GLY A 93 -1.26 12.97 -1.84
N PRO A 94 -1.03 14.13 -2.49
CA PRO A 94 -1.42 14.37 -3.87
C PRO A 94 -0.73 13.44 -4.89
N ASN A 95 0.49 12.98 -4.60
CA ASN A 95 1.26 12.07 -5.45
C ASN A 95 1.32 10.65 -4.87
N ALA A 96 0.38 10.30 -3.99
CA ALA A 96 0.36 9.02 -3.28
C ALA A 96 1.68 8.71 -2.57
N GLU A 97 2.37 9.74 -2.11
CA GLU A 97 3.68 9.67 -1.49
C GLU A 97 3.62 9.18 -0.04
N GLY A 98 2.46 9.26 0.61
CA GLY A 98 2.27 8.95 2.03
C GLY A 98 2.99 9.93 2.96
N VAL A 99 2.89 9.72 4.26
CA VAL A 99 3.54 10.54 5.30
C VAL A 99 3.66 9.75 6.59
N ARG A 100 4.84 9.75 7.23
CA ARG A 100 5.08 9.02 8.50
C ARG A 100 4.64 7.55 8.41
N GLU A 101 3.77 7.07 9.28
CA GLU A 101 3.21 5.71 9.24
C GLU A 101 2.24 5.46 8.06
N ILE A 102 1.79 6.49 7.35
CA ILE A 102 0.93 6.35 6.18
C ILE A 102 1.79 6.00 4.96
N PRO A 103 1.58 4.83 4.33
CA PRO A 103 2.47 4.37 3.28
C PRO A 103 2.35 5.20 2.01
N ARG A 104 3.48 5.28 1.30
CA ARG A 104 3.51 5.54 -0.13
C ARG A 104 2.74 4.44 -0.85
N LEU A 105 1.81 4.83 -1.72
CA LEU A 105 1.08 3.92 -2.61
C LEU A 105 1.52 4.07 -4.07
N GLY A 106 2.01 5.26 -4.46
CA GLY A 106 2.38 5.55 -5.84
C GLY A 106 3.57 4.71 -6.32
N GLY A 107 3.40 4.04 -7.45
CA GLY A 107 4.41 3.19 -8.09
C GLY A 107 4.54 1.80 -7.48
N LEU A 108 3.65 1.42 -6.56
CA LEU A 108 3.49 0.02 -6.15
C LEU A 108 2.84 -0.79 -7.27
N SER A 109 3.15 -2.08 -7.35
CA SER A 109 2.53 -2.96 -8.36
C SER A 109 1.01 -3.02 -8.18
N TYR A 110 0.29 -2.96 -9.31
CA TYR A 110 -1.16 -3.18 -9.40
C TYR A 110 -1.58 -4.41 -8.58
N SER A 111 -0.92 -5.54 -8.81
CA SER A 111 -1.26 -6.80 -8.16
C SER A 111 -1.06 -6.80 -6.63
N TYR A 112 -0.06 -6.06 -6.13
CA TYR A 112 0.18 -5.93 -4.70
C TYR A 112 -0.90 -5.05 -4.07
N LEU A 113 -1.22 -3.93 -4.70
CA LEU A 113 -2.26 -3.01 -4.26
C LEU A 113 -3.63 -3.69 -4.22
N LYS A 114 -4.01 -4.34 -5.33
CA LYS A 114 -5.24 -5.13 -5.43
C LYS A 114 -5.31 -6.16 -4.31
N ARG A 115 -4.29 -7.01 -4.18
CA ARG A 115 -4.27 -8.05 -3.16
C ARG A 115 -4.33 -7.46 -1.75
N ARG A 116 -3.67 -6.32 -1.51
CA ARG A 116 -3.67 -5.69 -0.18
C ARG A 116 -5.07 -5.18 0.20
N LEU A 117 -5.80 -4.59 -0.75
CA LEU A 117 -7.16 -4.12 -0.55
C LEU A 117 -8.11 -5.31 -0.31
N GLU A 118 -8.02 -6.36 -1.14
CA GLU A 118 -8.84 -7.58 -0.99
C GLU A 118 -8.61 -8.32 0.34
N GLN A 119 -7.36 -8.38 0.81
CA GLN A 119 -7.01 -9.07 2.06
C GLN A 119 -7.76 -8.55 3.29
N TRP A 120 -8.16 -7.28 3.30
CA TRP A 120 -8.94 -6.74 4.39
C TRP A 120 -10.40 -7.23 4.38
N GLY A 121 -10.97 -7.47 3.21
CA GLY A 121 -12.26 -8.17 3.07
C GLY A 121 -12.20 -9.64 3.49
N GLU A 122 -11.01 -10.25 3.46
CA GLU A 122 -10.74 -11.59 3.99
C GLU A 122 -10.51 -11.60 5.53
N GLY A 123 -10.49 -10.44 6.18
CA GLY A 123 -10.27 -10.30 7.62
C GLY A 123 -8.80 -10.25 8.07
N PHE A 124 -7.84 -10.34 7.14
CA PHE A 124 -6.41 -10.31 7.49
C PHE A 124 -5.97 -8.91 7.89
N HIS A 125 -5.21 -8.82 8.99
CA HIS A 125 -4.68 -7.55 9.49
C HIS A 125 -5.78 -6.48 9.72
N ALA A 126 -6.98 -6.90 10.15
CA ALA A 126 -8.17 -6.06 10.29
C ALA A 126 -8.08 -4.99 11.41
N ALA A 127 -7.21 -5.18 12.40
CA ALA A 127 -7.00 -4.20 13.46
C ALA A 127 -6.15 -2.98 13.02
N ALA A 128 -5.57 -3.00 11.81
CA ALA A 128 -4.75 -1.91 11.28
C ALA A 128 -5.58 -0.77 10.67
N GLY A 129 -6.50 -0.22 11.47
CA GLY A 129 -7.36 0.90 11.09
C GLY A 129 -6.55 2.12 10.58
N PRO A 130 -7.13 2.97 9.71
CA PRO A 130 -8.52 2.94 9.23
C PRO A 130 -8.74 2.11 7.95
N MET A 131 -7.67 1.71 7.26
CA MET A 131 -7.77 1.12 5.92
C MET A 131 -8.61 -0.15 5.79
N PRO A 132 -8.59 -1.12 6.74
CA PRO A 132 -9.49 -2.27 6.67
C PRO A 132 -10.97 -1.90 6.51
N HIS A 133 -11.41 -0.84 7.20
CA HIS A 133 -12.78 -0.36 7.09
C HIS A 133 -13.06 0.24 5.70
N ILE A 134 -12.17 1.12 5.22
CA ILE A 134 -12.30 1.74 3.88
C ILE A 134 -12.27 0.67 2.79
N ALA A 135 -11.36 -0.30 2.87
CA ALA A 135 -11.24 -1.34 1.87
C ALA A 135 -12.44 -2.29 1.85
N SER A 136 -13.11 -2.49 2.99
CA SER A 136 -14.31 -3.33 3.06
C SER A 136 -15.53 -2.75 2.34
N THR A 137 -15.52 -1.45 2.02
CA THR A 137 -16.62 -0.80 1.29
C THR A 137 -16.34 -0.61 -0.20
N LEU A 138 -15.13 -0.96 -0.67
CA LEU A 138 -14.77 -0.91 -2.09
C LEU A 138 -15.29 -2.16 -2.82
N SER A 139 -15.90 -1.93 -3.98
CA SER A 139 -16.22 -2.97 -4.95
C SER A 139 -14.97 -3.48 -5.67
N PRO A 140 -15.02 -4.68 -6.27
CA PRO A 140 -13.90 -5.22 -7.06
C PRO A 140 -13.41 -4.27 -8.17
N ASN A 141 -14.35 -3.60 -8.86
CA ASN A 141 -14.01 -2.66 -9.94
C ASN A 141 -13.29 -1.40 -9.42
N GLU A 142 -13.67 -0.91 -8.23
CA GLU A 142 -13.02 0.25 -7.61
C GLU A 142 -11.62 -0.12 -7.11
N ILE A 143 -11.44 -1.33 -6.57
CA ILE A 143 -10.12 -1.86 -6.20
C ILE A 143 -9.23 -1.95 -7.45
N ASP A 144 -9.74 -2.49 -8.55
CA ASP A 144 -9.00 -2.61 -9.81
C ASP A 144 -8.61 -1.26 -10.40
N ALA A 145 -9.53 -0.29 -10.36
CA ALA A 145 -9.28 1.06 -10.82
C ALA A 145 -8.21 1.78 -9.97
N LEU A 146 -8.35 1.75 -8.64
CA LEU A 146 -7.38 2.34 -7.70
C LEU A 146 -5.99 1.71 -7.86
N ALA A 147 -5.92 0.38 -7.87
CA ALA A 147 -4.67 -0.35 -8.04
C ALA A 147 -4.00 -0.02 -9.39
N SER A 148 -4.80 0.11 -10.45
CA SER A 148 -4.28 0.45 -11.77
C SER A 148 -3.70 1.86 -11.79
N TYR A 149 -4.46 2.86 -11.33
CA TYR A 149 -4.00 4.25 -11.24
C TYR A 149 -2.70 4.37 -10.45
N LEU A 150 -2.68 3.86 -9.21
CA LEU A 150 -1.55 3.97 -8.29
C LEU A 150 -0.28 3.31 -8.84
N SER A 151 -0.40 2.28 -9.69
CA SER A 151 0.75 1.64 -10.35
C SER A 151 1.50 2.56 -11.31
N PHE A 152 0.81 3.54 -11.91
CA PHE A 152 1.38 4.52 -12.82
C PHE A 152 1.88 5.78 -12.11
N VAL A 153 1.46 6.04 -10.86
CA VAL A 153 1.86 7.24 -10.12
C VAL A 153 3.39 7.25 -9.87
N GLY A 154 4.06 8.31 -10.34
CA GLY A 154 5.52 8.42 -10.33
C GLY A 154 6.16 8.23 -11.71
N SER A 155 5.39 7.84 -12.72
CA SER A 155 5.73 8.17 -14.11
C SER A 155 5.61 9.69 -14.26
N ALA A 156 6.59 10.33 -14.89
CA ALA A 156 6.47 11.74 -15.25
C ALA A 156 5.19 11.88 -16.09
N SER A 157 4.19 12.53 -15.51
CA SER A 157 2.92 13.03 -16.08
C SER A 157 2.43 12.31 -17.35
N VAL A 158 1.38 11.51 -17.23
CA VAL A 158 0.45 11.37 -18.35
C VAL A 158 -0.37 12.66 -18.39
N GLU A 159 0.10 13.61 -19.20
CA GLU A 159 -0.72 14.71 -19.74
C GLU A 159 -1.83 14.16 -20.65
#